data_AF-A0A3P1T3K2-F1
#
_entry.id   AF-A0A3P1T3K2-F1
#
_cell.length_a   1.000
_cell.length_b   1.000
_cell.length_c   1.000
_cell.angle_alpha   90.00
_cell.angle_beta   90.00
_cell.angle_gamma   90.00
#
_symmetry.space_group_name_H-M   'P 1'
#
loop_
_entity.id
_entity.type
_entity.pdbx_description
1 polymer ?
#
loop_
_entity_poly.entity_id
_entity_poly.type
_entity_poly.pdbx_seq_one_letter_code
_entity_poly.pdbx_strand_id
1 'polypeptide(L)'
;MRTLLRLTSVAALTAMLVVVVPAVLPTHSAAAAAGDTVTARANVNIRSGPGTRHSRLGVLRAGATLQTRGAVTDGWVPVVHRGRSAWVSAAHVQFSGTTAAPTTGGTAGQAHTTTRLNVRPTPSTSRRSLGVLAKGARVSLTGTRSGAWTQIAWSGRTAWVASRHLSTSEGTPAPAPSPVTAPAPAPEPTTIGTRWATTELNLWLASSGRSFNGTVPKGTELRITGTVRRGRAEIVWRGTTRWVSAKYLVEAPPGSAQGGAQTCKASFYGDDTATASGEPFDRWAMRTAHKTLPFGTRLKVTNPANGRSVVVTVNDRGPYVAGRCLDLTTGAFSEIANPVQGVVTVTYEVLR
;
A
#
# COMPACT_ATOMS: atom_id res chain seq x y z
N MET A 1 -0.42 -72.33 -55.79
CA MET A 1 -0.82 -73.65 -55.24
C MET A 1 -0.80 -73.51 -53.73
N ARG A 2 -1.97 -73.37 -53.12
CA ARG A 2 -2.79 -74.46 -52.54
C ARG A 2 -2.21 -74.93 -51.19
N THR A 3 -2.87 -74.49 -50.11
CA THR A 3 -3.61 -75.33 -49.13
C THR A 3 -2.97 -76.68 -48.73
N LEU A 4 -2.92 -77.14 -47.47
CA LEU A 4 -3.73 -76.95 -46.27
C LEU A 4 -3.28 -78.00 -45.20
N LEU A 5 -3.93 -77.98 -44.03
CA LEU A 5 -4.17 -79.07 -43.04
C LEU A 5 -3.18 -79.19 -41.86
N ARG A 6 -3.55 -78.72 -40.64
CA ARG A 6 -4.35 -79.36 -39.53
C ARG A 6 -3.39 -80.05 -38.52
N LEU A 7 -3.55 -80.15 -37.19
CA LEU A 7 -4.64 -80.33 -36.20
C LEU A 7 -4.04 -79.96 -34.79
N THR A 8 -4.66 -79.13 -33.93
CA THR A 8 -5.54 -79.40 -32.73
C THR A 8 -4.92 -79.24 -31.31
N SER A 9 -5.77 -78.75 -30.39
CA SER A 9 -5.81 -78.89 -28.90
C SER A 9 -5.09 -77.78 -28.09
N VAL A 10 -5.75 -76.75 -27.53
CA VAL A 10 -6.77 -76.60 -26.45
C VAL A 10 -6.18 -76.56 -25.01
N ALA A 11 -6.55 -75.48 -24.30
CA ALA A 11 -6.62 -75.21 -22.86
C ALA A 11 -5.33 -74.85 -22.08
N ALA A 12 -5.24 -73.59 -21.61
CA ALA A 12 -5.77 -73.17 -20.32
C ALA A 12 -5.44 -71.67 -20.06
N LEU A 13 -6.48 -70.89 -19.84
CA LEU A 13 -6.44 -69.45 -19.58
C LEU A 13 -6.10 -69.22 -18.09
N THR A 14 -4.95 -68.63 -17.79
CA THR A 14 -4.74 -67.93 -16.51
C THR A 14 -4.01 -66.61 -16.81
N ALA A 15 -4.77 -65.52 -16.80
CA ALA A 15 -4.24 -64.17 -16.94
C ALA A 15 -3.73 -63.69 -15.59
N MET A 16 -2.40 -63.66 -15.39
CA MET A 16 -1.77 -62.95 -14.30
C MET A 16 -1.11 -61.69 -14.86
N LEU A 17 -1.73 -60.54 -14.59
CA LEU A 17 -1.25 -59.21 -14.94
C LEU A 17 0.00 -58.88 -14.10
N VAL A 18 1.20 -59.02 -14.68
CA VAL A 18 2.43 -58.47 -14.10
C VAL A 18 2.64 -57.08 -14.69
N VAL A 19 2.28 -56.06 -13.92
CA VAL A 19 2.68 -54.67 -14.18
C VAL A 19 4.17 -54.56 -13.85
N VAL A 20 5.01 -54.51 -14.88
CA VAL A 20 6.42 -54.10 -14.75
C VAL A 20 6.44 -52.60 -14.56
N VAL A 21 6.50 -52.15 -13.30
CA VAL A 21 6.87 -50.76 -12.98
C VAL A 21 8.39 -50.66 -13.08
N PRO A 22 8.97 -49.84 -13.98
CA PRO A 22 10.40 -49.60 -13.94
C PRO A 22 10.73 -48.83 -12.66
N ALA A 23 11.58 -49.43 -11.82
CA ALA A 23 12.17 -48.77 -10.67
C ALA A 23 13.08 -47.62 -11.15
N VAL A 24 12.53 -46.42 -11.19
CA VAL A 24 13.32 -45.18 -11.33
C VAL A 24 14.05 -44.98 -9.99
N LEU A 25 15.29 -45.44 -9.90
CA LEU A 25 16.19 -45.05 -8.82
C LEU A 25 16.45 -43.53 -8.95
N PRO A 26 16.14 -42.70 -7.94
CA PRO A 26 16.52 -41.31 -7.98
C PRO A 26 18.04 -41.21 -7.76
N THR A 27 18.76 -40.86 -8.82
CA THR A 27 20.15 -40.40 -8.77
C THR A 27 20.21 -39.09 -8.00
N HIS A 28 20.32 -39.16 -6.68
CA HIS A 28 20.62 -38.00 -5.86
C HIS A 28 22.11 -37.64 -6.00
N SER A 29 22.46 -36.91 -7.06
CA SER A 29 23.70 -36.13 -7.07
C SER A 29 23.51 -34.94 -6.13
N ALA A 30 23.99 -35.08 -4.89
CA ALA A 30 24.12 -33.96 -3.98
C ALA A 30 25.13 -32.97 -4.57
N ALA A 31 24.64 -31.79 -4.96
CA ALA A 31 25.49 -30.70 -5.41
C ALA A 31 26.30 -30.18 -4.20
N ALA A 32 27.59 -30.54 -4.16
CA ALA A 32 28.58 -29.93 -3.28
C ALA A 32 28.68 -28.43 -3.54
N ALA A 33 29.04 -27.64 -2.55
CA ALA A 33 29.51 -26.28 -2.77
C ALA A 33 30.99 -26.18 -2.35
N ALA A 34 31.67 -25.11 -2.80
CA ALA A 34 33.04 -24.82 -2.39
C ALA A 34 33.15 -24.62 -0.86
N GLY A 35 34.05 -25.35 -0.20
CA GLY A 35 34.36 -25.25 1.22
C GLY A 35 33.66 -26.27 2.12
N ASP A 36 32.97 -27.25 1.54
CA ASP A 36 32.39 -28.38 2.28
C ASP A 36 33.46 -29.42 2.61
N THR A 37 33.33 -30.10 3.75
CA THR A 37 34.23 -31.22 4.07
C THR A 37 33.64 -32.50 3.49
N VAL A 38 34.38 -33.18 2.62
CA VAL A 38 34.03 -34.51 2.12
C VAL A 38 34.77 -35.59 2.89
N THR A 39 34.03 -36.59 3.37
CA THR A 39 34.53 -37.77 4.06
C THR A 39 34.50 -38.96 3.11
N ALA A 40 35.63 -39.64 2.91
CA ALA A 40 35.66 -40.84 2.08
C ALA A 40 34.90 -42.00 2.75
N ARG A 41 33.95 -42.61 2.05
CA ARG A 41 33.25 -43.82 2.53
C ARG A 41 34.07 -45.09 2.30
N ALA A 42 34.93 -45.07 1.28
CA ALA A 42 35.84 -46.14 0.91
C ALA A 42 37.18 -45.54 0.45
N ASN A 43 38.20 -46.37 0.31
CA ASN A 43 39.48 -45.92 -0.24
C ASN A 43 39.28 -45.40 -1.67
N VAL A 44 39.39 -44.09 -1.85
CA VAL A 44 39.12 -43.41 -3.13
C VAL A 44 40.39 -42.73 -3.64
N ASN A 45 40.61 -42.81 -4.94
CA ASN A 45 41.77 -42.20 -5.57
C ASN A 45 41.59 -40.69 -5.74
N ILE A 46 42.59 -39.93 -5.32
CA ILE A 46 42.71 -38.50 -5.58
C ILE A 46 43.44 -38.32 -6.91
N ARG A 47 42.84 -37.59 -7.85
CA ARG A 47 43.33 -37.44 -9.24
C ARG A 47 43.54 -35.98 -9.61
N SER A 48 44.31 -35.74 -10.68
CA SER A 48 44.61 -34.39 -11.19
C SER A 48 43.48 -33.76 -12.00
N GLY A 49 42.48 -34.52 -12.45
CA GLY A 49 41.32 -34.03 -13.20
C GLY A 49 40.05 -34.87 -12.97
N PRO A 50 38.88 -34.41 -13.43
CA PRO A 50 37.58 -35.05 -13.21
C PRO A 50 37.37 -36.26 -14.13
N GLY A 51 38.09 -37.36 -13.86
CA GLY A 51 37.97 -38.58 -14.66
C GLY A 51 39.00 -39.66 -14.30
N THR A 52 38.73 -40.91 -14.69
CA THR A 52 39.62 -42.05 -14.43
C THR A 52 40.89 -42.06 -15.29
N ARG A 53 40.91 -41.30 -16.38
CA ARG A 53 42.05 -41.15 -17.31
C ARG A 53 43.15 -40.20 -16.79
N HIS A 54 42.85 -39.41 -15.76
CA HIS A 54 43.81 -38.46 -15.17
C HIS A 54 44.76 -39.14 -14.18
N SER A 55 45.98 -38.60 -14.07
CA SER A 55 47.04 -39.10 -13.20
C SER A 55 46.60 -39.14 -11.72
N ARG A 56 46.94 -40.23 -11.03
CA ARG A 56 46.64 -40.44 -9.61
C ARG A 56 47.64 -39.67 -8.76
N LEU A 57 47.15 -38.72 -7.98
CA LEU A 57 47.93 -37.89 -7.07
C LEU A 57 48.04 -38.52 -5.67
N GLY A 58 47.13 -39.44 -5.31
CA GLY A 58 47.16 -40.16 -4.04
C GLY A 58 45.91 -41.00 -3.79
N VAL A 59 45.79 -41.51 -2.57
CA VAL A 59 44.59 -42.21 -2.06
C VAL A 59 44.08 -41.49 -0.83
N LEU A 60 42.79 -41.17 -0.83
CA LEU A 60 42.07 -40.80 0.36
C LEU A 60 41.51 -42.07 0.99
N ARG A 61 41.98 -42.41 2.20
CA ARG A 61 41.52 -43.60 2.92
C ARG A 61 40.10 -43.40 3.44
N ALA A 62 39.34 -44.50 3.59
CA ALA A 62 38.03 -44.46 4.21
C ALA A 62 38.08 -43.76 5.58
N GLY A 63 37.12 -42.87 5.84
CA GLY A 63 37.05 -42.02 7.04
C GLY A 63 37.89 -40.74 6.99
N ALA A 64 38.83 -40.61 6.05
CA ALA A 64 39.62 -39.39 5.91
C ALA A 64 38.82 -38.28 5.20
N THR A 65 39.09 -37.03 5.58
CA THR A 65 38.33 -35.86 5.14
C THR A 65 39.15 -34.90 4.27
N LEU A 66 38.52 -34.24 3.29
CA LEU A 66 39.12 -33.19 2.46
C LEU A 66 38.16 -32.01 2.29
N GLN A 67 38.72 -30.81 2.10
CA GLN A 67 37.93 -29.61 1.79
C GLN A 67 37.62 -29.55 0.29
N THR A 68 36.37 -29.31 -0.06
CA THR A 68 35.94 -29.09 -1.45
C THR A 68 36.28 -27.68 -1.90
N ARG A 69 36.56 -27.54 -3.19
CA ARG A 69 36.86 -26.25 -3.85
C ARG A 69 35.67 -25.70 -4.65
N GLY A 70 34.67 -26.52 -4.93
CA GLY A 70 33.58 -26.20 -5.84
C GLY A 70 32.51 -27.26 -5.88
N ALA A 71 31.54 -27.08 -6.78
CA ALA A 71 30.47 -28.05 -6.97
C ALA A 71 30.95 -29.33 -7.65
N VAL A 72 30.18 -30.41 -7.43
CA VAL A 72 30.40 -31.66 -8.16
C VAL A 72 30.20 -31.39 -9.65
N THR A 73 31.18 -31.74 -10.46
CA THR A 73 31.14 -31.61 -11.91
C THR A 73 31.39 -33.00 -12.50
N ASP A 74 30.47 -33.47 -13.34
CA ASP A 74 30.56 -34.75 -14.05
C ASP A 74 30.83 -35.98 -13.14
N GLY A 75 30.26 -35.98 -11.93
CA GLY A 75 30.44 -37.07 -10.96
C GLY A 75 31.77 -37.02 -10.19
N TRP A 76 32.52 -35.92 -10.29
CA TRP A 76 33.77 -35.67 -9.58
C TRP A 76 33.69 -34.43 -8.71
N VAL A 77 34.23 -34.53 -7.50
CA VAL A 77 34.27 -33.46 -6.51
C VAL A 77 35.62 -32.76 -6.57
N PRO A 78 35.67 -31.45 -6.83
CA PRO A 78 36.91 -30.70 -6.76
C PRO A 78 37.30 -30.50 -5.30
N VAL A 79 38.52 -30.89 -4.94
CA VAL A 79 39.06 -30.86 -3.56
C VAL A 79 40.44 -30.23 -3.54
N VAL A 80 40.89 -29.79 -2.37
CA VAL A 80 42.27 -29.33 -2.15
C VAL A 80 43.06 -30.44 -1.49
N HIS A 81 44.12 -30.93 -2.15
CA HIS A 81 45.04 -31.91 -1.60
C HIS A 81 46.47 -31.36 -1.60
N ARG A 82 47.06 -31.20 -0.41
CA ARG A 82 48.43 -30.68 -0.22
C ARG A 82 48.67 -29.34 -0.96
N GLY A 83 47.70 -28.44 -0.91
CA GLY A 83 47.76 -27.12 -1.56
C GLY A 83 47.54 -27.13 -3.08
N ARG A 84 47.29 -28.28 -3.70
CA ARG A 84 47.02 -28.40 -5.15
C ARG A 84 45.54 -28.74 -5.41
N SER A 85 45.01 -28.24 -6.53
CA SER A 85 43.68 -28.62 -7.02
C SER A 85 43.67 -30.08 -7.44
N ALA A 86 42.74 -30.85 -6.88
CA ALA A 86 42.59 -32.27 -7.17
C ALA A 86 41.12 -32.66 -7.22
N TRP A 87 40.84 -33.90 -7.64
CA TRP A 87 39.50 -34.40 -7.86
C TRP A 87 39.32 -35.79 -7.25
N VAL A 88 38.17 -36.03 -6.62
CA VAL A 88 37.78 -37.33 -6.06
C VAL A 88 36.40 -37.73 -6.57
N SER A 89 36.14 -39.03 -6.73
CA SER A 89 34.85 -39.51 -7.27
C SER A 89 33.72 -39.25 -6.26
N ALA A 90 32.66 -38.56 -6.70
CA ALA A 90 31.49 -38.24 -5.89
C ALA A 90 30.74 -39.48 -5.38
N ALA A 91 30.84 -40.60 -6.10
CA ALA A 91 30.21 -41.87 -5.71
C ALA A 91 30.81 -42.50 -4.44
N HIS A 92 32.04 -42.13 -4.08
CA HIS A 92 32.80 -42.77 -2.99
C HIS A 92 33.07 -41.83 -1.80
N VAL A 93 32.48 -40.63 -1.82
CA VAL A 93 32.64 -39.62 -0.77
C VAL A 93 31.28 -39.15 -0.29
N GLN A 94 31.20 -38.82 0.99
CA GLN A 94 30.03 -38.23 1.62
C GLN A 94 30.35 -36.80 2.01
N PHE A 95 29.46 -35.87 1.66
CA PHE A 95 29.57 -34.51 2.12
C PHE A 95 29.17 -34.45 3.59
N SER A 96 30.12 -34.05 4.44
CA SER A 96 29.94 -33.72 5.85
C SER A 96 29.81 -32.21 5.99
N GLY A 97 28.86 -31.61 5.26
CA GLY A 97 28.02 -30.61 5.90
C GLY A 97 27.03 -31.38 6.76
N THR A 98 26.68 -30.91 7.96
CA THR A 98 25.48 -31.38 8.66
C THR A 98 24.24 -30.95 7.86
N THR A 99 24.10 -31.51 6.67
CA THR A 99 22.91 -31.53 5.86
C THR A 99 22.14 -32.73 6.37
N ALA A 100 21.46 -32.56 7.50
CA ALA A 100 20.24 -33.32 7.69
C ALA A 100 19.39 -33.01 6.45
N ALA A 101 19.08 -34.04 5.68
CA ALA A 101 18.21 -33.93 4.52
C ALA A 101 17.00 -33.07 4.91
N PRO A 102 16.57 -32.11 4.08
CA PRO A 102 15.37 -31.34 4.35
C PRO A 102 14.21 -32.33 4.47
N THR A 103 13.78 -32.62 5.69
CA THR A 103 12.56 -33.39 5.89
C THR A 103 11.40 -32.43 5.70
N THR A 104 10.50 -32.78 4.78
CA THR A 104 9.23 -32.09 4.55
C THR A 104 8.33 -32.33 5.76
N GLY A 105 8.60 -31.62 6.86
CA GLY A 105 7.87 -31.75 8.12
C GLY A 105 7.73 -30.43 8.87
N GLY A 106 8.13 -29.30 8.27
CA GLY A 106 7.87 -27.98 8.82
C GLY A 106 6.55 -27.43 8.30
N THR A 107 5.76 -26.85 9.20
CA THR A 107 4.56 -26.09 8.82
C THR A 107 4.99 -24.90 7.96
N ALA A 108 4.58 -24.88 6.69
CA ALA A 108 4.65 -23.69 5.86
C ALA A 108 3.70 -22.63 6.45
N GLY A 109 4.17 -21.40 6.62
CA GLY A 109 3.39 -20.40 7.35
C GLY A 109 4.19 -19.14 7.66
N GLN A 110 3.63 -18.30 8.54
CA GLN A 110 4.28 -17.08 9.01
C GLN A 110 4.84 -17.31 10.41
N ALA A 111 6.08 -16.90 10.64
CA ALA A 111 6.66 -16.80 11.98
C ALA A 111 7.12 -15.37 12.25
N HIS A 112 7.22 -15.01 13.51
CA HIS A 112 7.85 -13.76 13.91
C HIS A 112 9.14 -14.03 14.67
N THR A 113 10.10 -13.14 14.51
CA THR A 113 11.37 -13.21 15.23
C THR A 113 11.20 -12.72 16.67
N THR A 114 11.65 -13.50 17.66
CA THR A 114 11.58 -13.10 19.08
C THR A 114 12.72 -12.18 19.49
N THR A 115 13.77 -12.09 18.66
CA THR A 115 14.94 -11.24 18.82
C THR A 115 15.49 -10.82 17.45
N ARG A 116 16.48 -9.93 17.43
CA ARG A 116 17.20 -9.57 16.21
C ARG A 116 17.94 -10.80 15.68
N LEU A 117 17.65 -11.21 14.43
CA LEU A 117 18.05 -12.50 13.90
C LEU A 117 18.79 -12.38 12.56
N ASN A 118 19.95 -13.01 12.45
CA ASN A 118 20.73 -12.98 11.22
C ASN A 118 20.17 -13.97 10.19
N VAL A 119 19.96 -13.49 8.96
CA VAL A 119 19.55 -14.28 7.80
C VAL A 119 20.78 -14.83 7.11
N ARG A 120 20.82 -16.13 6.84
CA ARG A 120 22.02 -16.82 6.34
C ARG A 120 21.72 -17.60 5.06
N PRO A 121 22.71 -17.79 4.18
CA PRO A 121 22.51 -18.56 2.95
C PRO A 121 22.43 -20.06 3.22
N THR A 122 22.97 -20.53 4.34
CA THR A 122 23.07 -21.93 4.75
C THR A 122 22.66 -22.09 6.22
N PRO A 123 22.23 -23.30 6.66
CA PRO A 123 21.91 -23.59 8.05
C PRO A 123 23.18 -23.75 8.91
N SER A 124 24.04 -22.73 8.91
CA SER A 124 25.32 -22.72 9.62
C SER A 124 25.68 -21.34 10.15
N THR A 125 26.45 -21.30 11.24
CA THR A 125 26.99 -20.06 11.81
C THR A 125 28.33 -19.63 11.20
N SER A 126 28.98 -20.50 10.42
CA SER A 126 30.33 -20.32 9.89
C SER A 126 30.44 -19.31 8.73
N ARG A 127 29.35 -19.07 7.98
CA ARG A 127 29.33 -18.08 6.88
C ARG A 127 28.87 -16.69 7.33
N ARG A 128 29.28 -15.67 6.58
CA ARG A 128 28.77 -14.30 6.68
C ARG A 128 27.25 -14.27 6.41
N SER A 129 26.51 -13.52 7.21
CA SER A 129 25.05 -13.35 7.07
C SER A 129 24.69 -12.52 5.84
N LEU A 130 23.58 -12.88 5.17
CA LEU A 130 23.00 -12.14 4.05
C LEU A 130 22.29 -10.85 4.48
N GLY A 131 21.85 -10.79 5.73
CA GLY A 131 21.12 -9.66 6.28
C GLY A 131 20.72 -9.90 7.73
N VAL A 132 20.01 -8.94 8.33
CA VAL A 132 19.54 -9.04 9.71
C VAL A 132 18.07 -8.63 9.79
N LEU A 133 17.27 -9.49 10.42
CA LEU A 133 15.88 -9.25 10.78
C LEU A 133 15.82 -8.54 12.13
N ALA A 134 15.00 -7.49 12.24
CA ALA A 134 14.69 -6.85 13.50
C ALA A 134 13.80 -7.76 14.38
N LYS A 135 13.84 -7.60 15.70
CA LYS A 135 12.91 -8.26 16.63
C LYS A 135 11.46 -7.95 16.24
N GLY A 136 10.60 -8.97 16.19
CA GLY A 136 9.20 -8.86 15.79
C GLY A 136 8.98 -8.88 14.28
N ALA A 137 10.05 -8.96 13.46
CA ALA A 137 9.92 -9.06 12.02
C ALA A 137 9.23 -10.37 11.61
N ARG A 138 8.25 -10.26 10.71
CA ARG A 138 7.51 -11.38 10.12
C ARG A 138 8.34 -12.03 9.02
N VAL A 139 8.38 -13.36 8.99
CA VAL A 139 9.09 -14.15 7.99
C VAL A 139 8.22 -15.28 7.48
N SER A 140 8.19 -15.43 6.15
CA SER A 140 7.51 -16.53 5.48
C SER A 140 8.38 -17.79 5.55
N LEU A 141 7.91 -18.81 6.26
CA LEU A 141 8.55 -20.12 6.34
C LEU A 141 8.22 -20.94 5.10
N THR A 142 9.24 -21.54 4.48
CA THR A 142 9.05 -22.43 3.32
C THR A 142 8.62 -23.85 3.72
N GLY A 143 8.43 -24.11 5.01
CA GLY A 143 8.14 -25.45 5.55
C GLY A 143 9.34 -26.38 5.62
N THR A 144 10.53 -25.92 5.20
CA THR A 144 11.75 -26.72 5.26
C THR A 144 12.53 -26.42 6.54
N ARG A 145 12.89 -27.47 7.30
CA ARG A 145 13.69 -27.39 8.51
C ARG A 145 14.92 -28.30 8.40
N SER A 146 16.06 -27.82 8.88
CA SER A 146 17.29 -28.59 8.98
C SER A 146 17.86 -28.39 10.39
N GLY A 147 17.55 -29.33 11.29
CA GLY A 147 17.92 -29.28 12.70
C GLY A 147 17.42 -28.03 13.42
N ALA A 148 18.35 -27.20 13.89
CA ALA A 148 18.08 -25.93 14.60
C ALA A 148 17.81 -24.74 13.64
N TRP A 149 17.65 -25.00 12.34
CA TRP A 149 17.48 -23.97 11.32
C TRP A 149 16.18 -24.17 10.55
N THR A 150 15.47 -23.07 10.32
CA THR A 150 14.27 -23.01 9.49
C THR A 150 14.58 -22.22 8.23
N GLN A 151 14.13 -22.73 7.09
CA GLN A 151 14.23 -22.05 5.82
C GLN A 151 13.08 -21.04 5.66
N ILE A 152 13.43 -19.85 5.19
CA ILE A 152 12.53 -18.73 4.96
C ILE A 152 12.67 -18.23 3.52
N ALA A 153 11.59 -17.65 3.00
CA ALA A 153 11.64 -16.87 1.77
C ALA A 153 12.15 -15.46 2.09
N TRP A 154 13.22 -15.03 1.41
CA TRP A 154 13.89 -13.75 1.64
C TRP A 154 14.27 -13.12 0.30
N SER A 155 13.66 -11.99 -0.06
CA SER A 155 14.00 -11.20 -1.26
C SER A 155 14.12 -12.04 -2.56
N GLY A 156 13.13 -12.90 -2.82
CA GLY A 156 13.07 -13.75 -4.03
C GLY A 156 14.00 -14.98 -4.02
N ARG A 157 14.69 -15.26 -2.90
CA ARG A 157 15.53 -16.44 -2.71
C ARG A 157 15.23 -17.14 -1.38
N THR A 158 15.70 -18.37 -1.21
CA THR A 158 15.60 -19.08 0.07
C THR A 158 16.79 -18.74 0.96
N ALA A 159 16.53 -18.60 2.26
CA ALA A 159 17.55 -18.34 3.27
C ALA A 159 17.22 -19.10 4.57
N TRP A 160 18.17 -19.17 5.48
CA TRP A 160 18.08 -19.93 6.72
C TRP A 160 18.22 -19.03 7.94
N VAL A 161 17.40 -19.29 8.96
CA VAL A 161 17.40 -18.59 10.24
C VAL A 161 17.29 -19.59 11.39
N ALA A 162 17.75 -19.23 12.58
CA ALA A 162 17.75 -20.14 13.73
C ALA A 162 16.32 -20.35 14.28
N SER A 163 15.83 -21.58 14.29
CA SER A 163 14.46 -21.95 14.67
C SER A 163 14.09 -21.54 16.10
N ARG A 164 15.05 -21.55 17.02
CA ARG A 164 14.84 -21.19 18.44
C ARG A 164 14.41 -19.73 18.67
N HIS A 165 14.63 -18.88 17.67
CA HIS A 165 14.31 -17.44 17.70
C HIS A 165 13.12 -17.11 16.81
N LEU A 166 12.42 -18.13 16.34
CA LEU A 166 11.17 -18.03 15.62
C LEU A 166 10.07 -18.51 16.55
N SER A 167 9.05 -17.69 16.73
CA SER A 167 7.82 -18.11 17.37
C SER A 167 6.71 -18.21 16.33
N THR A 168 6.07 -19.37 16.32
CA THR A 168 4.83 -19.66 15.58
C THR A 168 3.60 -19.55 16.50
N SER A 169 3.78 -19.20 17.78
CA SER A 169 2.65 -18.87 18.63
C SER A 169 2.15 -17.49 18.22
N GLU A 170 1.03 -17.41 17.53
CA GLU A 170 0.21 -16.20 17.63
C GLU A 170 0.01 -15.96 19.12
N GLY A 171 0.48 -14.81 19.62
CA GLY A 171 0.22 -14.42 21.00
C GLY A 171 -1.28 -14.54 21.24
N THR A 172 -1.67 -15.19 22.34
CA THR A 172 -3.05 -15.36 22.77
C THR A 172 -3.88 -14.10 22.47
N PRO A 173 -4.96 -14.20 21.68
CA PRO A 173 -5.91 -13.09 21.56
C PRO A 173 -6.52 -12.85 22.93
N ALA A 174 -6.57 -11.59 23.36
CA ALA A 174 -7.49 -11.18 24.42
C ALA A 174 -8.92 -11.69 24.09
N PRO A 175 -9.73 -12.09 25.08
CA PRO A 175 -10.92 -12.89 24.86
C PRO A 175 -11.95 -12.16 23.98
N ALA A 176 -12.59 -12.93 23.10
CA ALA A 176 -13.42 -12.47 22.01
C ALA A 176 -14.67 -11.68 22.46
N PRO A 177 -14.98 -10.54 21.82
CA PRO A 177 -16.35 -10.21 21.47
C PRO A 177 -16.71 -10.89 20.13
N SER A 178 -17.84 -11.61 20.12
CA SER A 178 -18.74 -12.08 19.04
C SER A 178 -18.32 -11.98 17.54
N PRO A 179 -18.82 -12.89 16.66
CA PRO A 179 -18.20 -13.19 15.37
C PRO A 179 -18.25 -12.00 14.41
N VAL A 180 -17.08 -11.58 13.89
CA VAL A 180 -16.99 -10.64 12.77
C VAL A 180 -16.08 -11.25 11.71
N THR A 181 -16.74 -11.60 10.60
CA THR A 181 -16.33 -11.59 9.18
C THR A 181 -14.89 -11.18 8.85
N ALA A 182 -14.30 -11.84 7.84
CA ALA A 182 -13.03 -11.55 7.15
C ALA A 182 -12.53 -10.11 7.33
N PRO A 183 -11.21 -9.84 7.45
CA PRO A 183 -10.72 -8.48 7.56
C PRO A 183 -11.26 -7.71 6.36
N ALA A 184 -12.24 -6.85 6.64
CA ALA A 184 -12.85 -6.01 5.64
C ALA A 184 -11.70 -5.27 4.93
N PRO A 185 -11.80 -5.02 3.62
CA PRO A 185 -10.89 -4.08 2.97
C PRO A 185 -10.76 -2.87 3.90
N ALA A 186 -9.51 -2.44 4.17
CA ALA A 186 -9.21 -1.35 5.11
C ALA A 186 -10.32 -0.31 5.02
N PRO A 187 -11.04 -0.04 6.14
CA PRO A 187 -12.34 0.62 6.08
C PRO A 187 -12.19 1.83 5.17
N GLU A 188 -13.02 1.89 4.12
CA GLU A 188 -12.99 3.04 3.21
C GLU A 188 -12.97 4.29 4.09
N PRO A 189 -12.01 5.21 3.87
CA PRO A 189 -11.75 6.29 4.80
C PRO A 189 -13.07 7.00 5.09
N THR A 190 -13.51 6.87 6.33
CA THR A 190 -14.87 7.17 6.71
C THR A 190 -15.03 8.67 6.63
N THR A 191 -15.81 9.13 5.68
CA THR A 191 -16.03 10.56 5.45
C THR A 191 -17.11 11.02 6.40
N ILE A 192 -16.81 11.99 7.26
CA ILE A 192 -17.78 12.56 8.21
C ILE A 192 -18.57 13.73 7.60
N GLY A 193 -18.21 14.17 6.39
CA GLY A 193 -18.90 15.21 5.67
C GLY A 193 -18.02 15.82 4.56
N THR A 194 -18.48 16.95 4.03
CA THR A 194 -17.78 17.67 2.97
C THR A 194 -17.38 19.07 3.39
N ARG A 195 -16.28 19.55 2.80
CA ARG A 195 -15.76 20.92 2.94
C ARG A 195 -15.33 21.42 1.57
N TRP A 196 -15.27 22.72 1.39
CA TRP A 196 -14.85 23.31 0.12
C TRP A 196 -13.54 24.08 0.23
N ALA A 197 -12.72 24.00 -0.82
CA ALA A 197 -11.44 24.70 -0.90
C ALA A 197 -11.64 26.18 -1.25
N THR A 198 -11.20 27.11 -0.40
CA THR A 198 -11.29 28.57 -0.66
C THR A 198 -10.25 29.10 -1.64
N THR A 199 -9.21 28.31 -1.90
CA THR A 199 -8.11 28.59 -2.83
C THR A 199 -7.62 27.27 -3.43
N GLU A 200 -6.67 27.32 -4.36
CA GLU A 200 -5.99 26.12 -4.82
C GLU A 200 -5.16 25.49 -3.68
N LEU A 201 -5.30 24.17 -3.46
CA LEU A 201 -4.62 23.46 -2.38
C LEU A 201 -3.77 22.31 -2.89
N ASN A 202 -2.58 22.14 -2.30
CA ASN A 202 -1.75 20.96 -2.54
C ASN A 202 -2.35 19.70 -1.88
N LEU A 203 -2.30 18.59 -2.60
CA LEU A 203 -2.65 17.25 -2.10
C LEU A 203 -1.43 16.58 -1.46
N TRP A 204 -1.16 16.90 -0.21
CA TRP A 204 -0.03 16.37 0.56
C TRP A 204 -0.17 14.86 0.79
N LEU A 205 0.97 14.16 0.76
CA LEU A 205 1.03 12.72 1.01
C LEU A 205 0.96 12.37 2.51
N ALA A 206 1.17 13.35 3.39
CA ALA A 206 1.14 13.19 4.84
C ALA A 206 0.76 14.50 5.54
N SER A 207 0.39 14.39 6.82
CA SER A 207 0.11 15.52 7.71
C SER A 207 1.32 16.43 7.98
N SER A 208 2.53 15.97 7.64
CA SER A 208 3.77 16.76 7.71
C SER A 208 4.70 16.42 6.55
N GLY A 209 5.64 17.31 6.26
CA GLY A 209 6.59 17.16 5.16
C GLY A 209 6.22 17.98 3.93
N ARG A 210 7.11 17.96 2.93
CA ARG A 210 7.07 18.86 1.75
C ARG A 210 6.59 18.17 0.46
N SER A 211 6.31 16.87 0.49
CA SER A 211 5.88 16.11 -0.68
C SER A 211 4.36 16.13 -0.83
N PHE A 212 3.90 16.53 -2.01
CA PHE A 212 2.50 16.50 -2.41
C PHE A 212 2.38 15.86 -3.80
N ASN A 213 1.19 15.38 -4.14
CA ASN A 213 0.89 14.75 -5.42
C ASN A 213 -0.38 15.38 -5.99
N GLY A 214 -0.15 16.49 -6.70
CA GLY A 214 -1.18 17.28 -7.38
C GLY A 214 -1.75 18.42 -6.52
N THR A 215 -2.63 19.20 -7.14
CA THR A 215 -3.39 20.26 -6.51
C THR A 215 -4.89 20.06 -6.73
N VAL A 216 -5.70 20.71 -5.89
CA VAL A 216 -7.14 20.82 -6.04
C VAL A 216 -7.50 22.28 -6.28
N PRO A 217 -8.26 22.61 -7.34
CA PRO A 217 -8.68 23.98 -7.62
C PRO A 217 -9.52 24.60 -6.51
N LYS A 218 -9.59 25.94 -6.49
CA LYS A 218 -10.55 26.69 -5.68
C LYS A 218 -11.99 26.25 -6.02
N GLY A 219 -12.84 26.17 -5.01
CA GLY A 219 -14.24 25.77 -5.14
C GLY A 219 -14.47 24.26 -5.13
N THR A 220 -13.40 23.45 -5.15
CA THR A 220 -13.51 21.99 -5.13
C THR A 220 -14.14 21.52 -3.83
N GLU A 221 -15.16 20.68 -3.94
CA GLU A 221 -15.78 19.95 -2.84
C GLU A 221 -14.88 18.76 -2.44
N LEU A 222 -14.55 18.67 -1.15
CA LEU A 222 -13.59 17.70 -0.58
C LEU A 222 -14.24 16.91 0.56
N ARG A 223 -14.24 15.60 0.41
CA ARG A 223 -14.68 14.64 1.43
C ARG A 223 -13.67 14.58 2.58
N ILE A 224 -14.08 15.00 3.78
CA ILE A 224 -13.21 15.04 4.97
C ILE A 224 -13.47 13.86 5.90
N THR A 225 -12.41 13.32 6.50
CA THR A 225 -12.51 12.26 7.53
C THR A 225 -12.71 12.82 8.94
N GLY A 226 -12.54 14.14 9.11
CA GLY A 226 -12.58 14.83 10.41
C GLY A 226 -11.23 14.90 11.11
N THR A 227 -10.23 14.16 10.62
CA THR A 227 -8.87 14.23 11.18
C THR A 227 -8.18 15.51 10.73
N VAL A 228 -7.75 16.34 11.69
CA VAL A 228 -6.85 17.47 11.43
C VAL A 228 -5.58 17.30 12.26
N ARG A 229 -4.42 17.37 11.61
CA ARG A 229 -3.11 17.25 12.26
C ARG A 229 -2.14 18.26 11.66
N ARG A 230 -1.44 19.01 12.51
CA ARG A 230 -0.40 19.97 12.10
C ARG A 230 -0.90 20.98 11.04
N GLY A 231 -2.13 21.45 11.17
CA GLY A 231 -2.74 22.41 10.24
C GLY A 231 -3.19 21.83 8.90
N ARG A 232 -3.11 20.50 8.71
CA ARG A 232 -3.64 19.80 7.54
C ARG A 232 -4.84 18.94 7.91
N ALA A 233 -5.88 19.00 7.09
CA ALA A 233 -7.05 18.15 7.18
C ALA A 233 -6.87 16.94 6.26
N GLU A 234 -7.27 15.79 6.76
CA GLU A 234 -7.31 14.53 6.03
C GLU A 234 -8.59 14.46 5.18
N ILE A 235 -8.42 14.11 3.91
CA ILE A 235 -9.48 14.02 2.91
C ILE A 235 -9.42 12.70 2.15
N VAL A 236 -10.54 12.31 1.58
CA VAL A 236 -10.64 11.18 0.64
C VAL A 236 -10.60 11.72 -0.77
N TRP A 237 -9.51 11.44 -1.48
CA TRP A 237 -9.30 11.85 -2.86
C TRP A 237 -9.13 10.62 -3.76
N ARG A 238 -10.07 10.41 -4.68
CA ARG A 238 -10.07 9.27 -5.63
C ARG A 238 -9.87 7.91 -4.93
N GLY A 239 -10.56 7.69 -3.81
CA GLY A 239 -10.48 6.46 -3.02
C GLY A 239 -9.21 6.31 -2.17
N THR A 240 -8.31 7.31 -2.15
CA THR A 240 -7.11 7.30 -1.31
C THR A 240 -7.11 8.48 -0.34
N THR A 241 -6.56 8.26 0.86
CA THR A 241 -6.41 9.31 1.86
C THR A 241 -5.30 10.29 1.48
N ARG A 242 -5.59 11.58 1.50
CA ARG A 242 -4.66 12.70 1.24
C ARG A 242 -4.84 13.79 2.26
N TRP A 243 -3.92 14.75 2.28
CA TRP A 243 -3.93 15.86 3.23
C TRP A 243 -3.98 17.19 2.49
N VAL A 244 -4.79 18.14 2.96
CA VAL A 244 -4.88 19.51 2.44
C VAL A 244 -4.79 20.52 3.59
N SER A 245 -4.43 21.76 3.31
CA SER A 245 -4.30 22.78 4.36
C SER A 245 -5.68 23.13 4.95
N ALA A 246 -5.91 22.79 6.22
CA ALA A 246 -7.22 22.92 6.89
C ALA A 246 -7.70 24.38 6.98
N LYS A 247 -6.77 25.32 7.08
CA LYS A 247 -6.98 26.77 7.05
C LYS A 247 -7.89 27.26 5.91
N TYR A 248 -7.88 26.56 4.78
CA TYR A 248 -8.56 26.97 3.56
C TYR A 248 -9.76 26.08 3.23
N LEU A 249 -10.26 25.36 4.22
CA LEU A 249 -11.48 24.57 4.12
C LEU A 249 -12.62 25.29 4.81
N VAL A 250 -13.76 25.37 4.14
CA VAL A 250 -14.99 25.99 4.64
C VAL A 250 -16.17 25.02 4.54
N GLU A 251 -17.19 25.24 5.35
CA GLU A 251 -18.41 24.40 5.41
C GLU A 251 -19.41 24.65 4.30
N ALA A 252 -19.17 25.65 3.46
CA ALA A 252 -20.00 25.95 2.31
C ALA A 252 -19.09 26.33 1.13
N PRO A 253 -19.52 26.11 -0.13
CA PRO A 253 -18.72 26.49 -1.29
C PRO A 253 -18.29 27.96 -1.21
N PRO A 254 -17.03 28.32 -1.51
CA PRO A 254 -16.62 29.72 -1.60
C PRO A 254 -17.42 30.40 -2.71
N GLY A 255 -18.29 31.34 -2.32
CA GLY A 255 -19.34 31.92 -3.18
C GLY A 255 -20.77 31.54 -2.78
N SER A 256 -20.94 30.58 -1.87
CA SER A 256 -22.19 30.30 -1.15
C SER A 256 -22.23 31.13 0.13
N ALA A 257 -22.51 32.42 -0.01
CA ALA A 257 -23.14 33.12 1.10
C ALA A 257 -24.48 32.42 1.39
N GLN A 258 -24.81 32.28 2.67
CA GLN A 258 -25.97 31.56 3.19
C GLN A 258 -27.23 31.80 2.34
N GLY A 259 -27.58 30.84 1.50
CA GLY A 259 -28.71 30.89 0.57
C GLY A 259 -30.04 30.54 1.24
N GLY A 260 -30.33 31.19 2.37
CA GLY A 260 -31.70 31.29 2.87
C GLY A 260 -32.22 32.68 2.54
N ALA A 261 -33.42 32.79 1.98
CA ALA A 261 -34.06 34.09 1.81
C ALA A 261 -34.10 34.80 3.18
N GLN A 262 -33.45 35.94 3.29
CA GLN A 262 -33.40 36.74 4.52
C GLN A 262 -34.48 37.81 4.45
N THR A 263 -35.35 37.89 5.47
CA THR A 263 -36.40 38.90 5.57
C THR A 263 -35.98 40.02 6.51
N CYS A 264 -36.09 41.27 6.07
CA CYS A 264 -35.67 42.42 6.86
C CYS A 264 -36.18 43.74 6.26
N LYS A 265 -35.94 44.86 6.94
CA LYS A 265 -36.29 46.19 6.41
C LYS A 265 -35.20 46.72 5.48
N ALA A 266 -35.61 47.26 4.34
CA ALA A 266 -34.77 47.99 3.40
C ALA A 266 -35.19 49.45 3.32
N SER A 267 -34.20 50.34 3.22
CA SER A 267 -34.36 51.76 2.93
C SER A 267 -33.70 52.10 1.60
N PHE A 268 -33.66 53.40 1.28
CA PHE A 268 -32.84 53.89 0.19
C PHE A 268 -31.98 55.09 0.59
N TYR A 269 -30.89 55.28 -0.17
CA TYR A 269 -29.96 56.40 -0.05
C TYR A 269 -29.73 57.06 -1.43
N GLY A 270 -29.46 58.37 -1.41
CA GLY A 270 -29.46 59.19 -2.63
C GLY A 270 -28.43 60.32 -2.68
N ASP A 271 -27.81 60.69 -1.57
CA ASP A 271 -27.05 61.95 -1.44
C ASP A 271 -25.56 61.74 -1.14
N ASP A 272 -25.04 60.55 -1.44
CA ASP A 272 -23.64 60.22 -1.25
C ASP A 272 -22.77 60.66 -2.43
N THR A 273 -21.46 60.81 -2.19
CA THR A 273 -20.48 61.17 -3.23
C THR A 273 -19.48 60.04 -3.51
N ALA A 274 -19.40 59.04 -2.63
CA ALA A 274 -18.51 57.91 -2.72
C ALA A 274 -19.13 56.68 -2.04
N THR A 275 -18.74 55.48 -2.48
CA THR A 275 -19.18 54.21 -1.90
C THR A 275 -18.03 53.50 -1.20
N ALA A 276 -18.32 52.61 -0.24
CA ALA A 276 -17.29 51.86 0.48
C ALA A 276 -16.47 50.89 -0.40
N SER A 277 -16.91 50.55 -1.61
CA SER A 277 -16.11 49.80 -2.57
C SER A 277 -15.06 50.66 -3.30
N GLY A 278 -15.17 52.00 -3.21
CA GLY A 278 -14.38 52.95 -3.98
C GLY A 278 -14.96 53.26 -5.36
N GLU A 279 -16.09 52.65 -5.76
CA GLU A 279 -16.80 53.04 -6.99
C GLU A 279 -17.47 54.42 -6.79
N PRO A 280 -17.51 55.30 -7.82
CA PRO A 280 -18.31 56.51 -7.77
C PRO A 280 -19.77 56.19 -7.48
N PHE A 281 -20.41 57.01 -6.63
CA PHE A 281 -21.82 56.82 -6.32
C PHE A 281 -22.71 57.23 -7.50
N ASP A 282 -23.64 56.35 -7.86
CA ASP A 282 -24.71 56.63 -8.82
C ASP A 282 -26.06 56.25 -8.19
N ARG A 283 -26.88 57.26 -7.93
CA ARG A 283 -28.21 57.11 -7.30
C ARG A 283 -29.20 56.29 -8.13
N TRP A 284 -28.97 56.10 -9.42
CA TRP A 284 -29.85 55.33 -10.31
C TRP A 284 -29.31 53.93 -10.63
N ALA A 285 -28.10 53.59 -10.20
CA ALA A 285 -27.49 52.29 -10.44
C ALA A 285 -28.14 51.16 -9.63
N MET A 286 -28.11 49.92 -10.13
CA MET A 286 -28.65 48.74 -9.43
C MET A 286 -27.67 48.23 -8.36
N ARG A 287 -27.61 48.99 -7.27
CA ARG A 287 -26.60 48.89 -6.21
C ARG A 287 -27.24 48.90 -4.82
N THR A 288 -26.51 48.37 -3.83
CA THR A 288 -26.97 48.32 -2.45
C THR A 288 -25.84 48.32 -1.44
N ALA A 289 -26.12 48.86 -0.26
CA ALA A 289 -25.29 48.73 0.93
C ALA A 289 -25.70 47.50 1.74
N HIS A 290 -24.70 46.75 2.23
CA HIS A 290 -24.92 45.68 3.20
C HIS A 290 -23.82 45.70 4.28
N LYS A 291 -24.18 45.31 5.52
CA LYS A 291 -23.29 45.37 6.70
C LYS A 291 -22.04 44.50 6.55
N THR A 292 -22.20 43.28 6.06
CA THR A 292 -21.15 42.24 6.12
C THR A 292 -20.92 41.47 4.82
N LEU A 293 -21.76 41.66 3.79
CA LEU A 293 -21.64 40.86 2.56
C LEU A 293 -20.44 41.36 1.76
N PRO A 294 -19.66 40.47 1.12
CA PRO A 294 -18.56 40.88 0.26
C PRO A 294 -19.03 41.85 -0.82
N PHE A 295 -18.19 42.82 -1.19
CA PHE A 295 -18.47 43.66 -2.36
C PHE A 295 -18.52 42.80 -3.62
N GLY A 296 -19.34 43.20 -4.59
CA GLY A 296 -19.64 42.42 -5.80
C GLY A 296 -20.69 41.33 -5.62
N THR A 297 -21.17 41.08 -4.40
CA THR A 297 -22.25 40.11 -4.16
C THR A 297 -23.53 40.57 -4.87
N ARG A 298 -24.14 39.70 -5.69
CA ARG A 298 -25.43 39.98 -6.35
C ARG A 298 -26.57 39.47 -5.49
N LEU A 299 -27.57 40.31 -5.26
CA LEU A 299 -28.76 40.00 -4.48
C LEU A 299 -29.99 40.16 -5.36
N LYS A 300 -30.94 39.22 -5.29
CA LYS A 300 -32.32 39.50 -5.73
C LYS A 300 -33.12 39.90 -4.50
N VAL A 301 -33.61 41.13 -4.52
CA VAL A 301 -34.42 41.72 -3.47
C VAL A 301 -35.86 41.73 -3.94
N THR A 302 -36.77 41.18 -3.14
CA THR A 302 -38.19 41.05 -3.44
C THR A 302 -39.00 41.76 -2.36
N ASN A 303 -39.97 42.58 -2.77
CA ASN A 303 -40.95 43.15 -1.87
C ASN A 303 -42.16 42.20 -1.79
N PRO A 304 -42.35 41.45 -0.69
CA PRO A 304 -43.45 40.50 -0.58
C PRO A 304 -44.84 41.17 -0.60
N ALA A 305 -44.95 42.48 -0.34
CA ALA A 305 -46.23 43.18 -0.32
C ALA A 305 -46.82 43.42 -1.72
N ASN A 306 -45.98 43.49 -2.76
CA ASN A 306 -46.42 43.71 -4.15
C ASN A 306 -45.85 42.69 -5.16
N GLY A 307 -45.00 41.77 -4.71
CA GLY A 307 -44.39 40.74 -5.54
C GLY A 307 -43.28 41.22 -6.48
N ARG A 308 -42.91 42.51 -6.46
CA ARG A 308 -41.87 43.07 -7.33
C ARG A 308 -40.48 42.69 -6.82
N SER A 309 -39.53 42.48 -7.74
CA SER A 309 -38.15 42.15 -7.39
C SER A 309 -37.13 42.87 -8.27
N VAL A 310 -35.97 43.16 -7.71
CA VAL A 310 -34.83 43.80 -8.38
C VAL A 310 -33.54 43.04 -8.08
N VAL A 311 -32.62 42.99 -9.04
CA VAL A 311 -31.29 42.43 -8.83
C VAL A 311 -30.28 43.56 -8.65
N VAL A 312 -29.58 43.56 -7.51
CA VAL A 312 -28.61 44.59 -7.13
C VAL A 312 -27.25 43.99 -6.81
N THR A 313 -26.21 44.80 -6.89
CA THR A 313 -24.85 44.40 -6.47
C THR A 313 -24.43 45.17 -5.23
N VAL A 314 -23.85 44.47 -4.26
CA VAL A 314 -23.30 45.09 -3.04
C VAL A 314 -22.04 45.86 -3.39
N ASN A 315 -22.08 47.19 -3.26
CA ASN A 315 -20.93 48.08 -3.47
C ASN A 315 -20.70 49.02 -2.28
N ASP A 316 -21.58 49.00 -1.28
CA ASP A 316 -21.47 49.89 -0.14
C ASP A 316 -21.68 49.18 1.21
N ARG A 317 -21.45 49.90 2.31
CA ARG A 317 -21.54 49.39 3.68
C ARG A 317 -22.62 50.12 4.47
N GLY A 318 -23.45 49.33 5.14
CA GLY A 318 -24.61 49.83 5.87
C GLY A 318 -25.83 48.95 5.66
N PRO A 319 -27.03 49.40 6.03
CA PRO A 319 -27.30 50.57 6.87
C PRO A 319 -26.95 50.28 8.34
N TYR A 320 -26.23 51.16 9.03
CA TYR A 320 -25.83 50.96 10.43
C TYR A 320 -26.95 51.26 11.44
N VAL A 321 -28.18 50.91 11.08
CA VAL A 321 -29.37 51.08 11.92
C VAL A 321 -29.94 49.71 12.27
N ALA A 322 -30.40 49.58 13.52
CA ALA A 322 -31.02 48.36 14.02
C ALA A 322 -32.30 48.03 13.21
N GLY A 323 -32.50 46.75 12.89
CA GLY A 323 -33.67 46.27 12.15
C GLY A 323 -33.64 46.50 10.64
N ARG A 324 -32.65 47.24 10.09
CA ARG A 324 -32.41 47.36 8.64
C ARG A 324 -31.23 46.50 8.19
N CYS A 325 -31.36 45.91 7.01
CA CYS A 325 -30.37 44.98 6.44
C CYS A 325 -29.79 45.48 5.12
N LEU A 326 -30.57 46.25 4.35
CA LEU A 326 -30.23 46.72 3.03
C LEU A 326 -30.53 48.21 2.94
N ASP A 327 -29.64 48.92 2.28
CA ASP A 327 -29.89 50.27 1.81
C ASP A 327 -29.75 50.24 0.29
N LEU A 328 -30.81 50.51 -0.44
CA LEU A 328 -30.83 50.48 -1.90
C LEU A 328 -30.51 51.87 -2.44
N THR A 329 -29.94 51.95 -3.63
CA THR A 329 -29.96 53.25 -4.33
C THR A 329 -31.41 53.65 -4.64
N THR A 330 -31.67 54.94 -4.84
CA THR A 330 -33.00 55.44 -5.25
C THR A 330 -33.55 54.68 -6.48
N GLY A 331 -32.71 54.41 -7.47
CA GLY A 331 -33.08 53.63 -8.66
C GLY A 331 -33.51 52.20 -8.30
N ALA A 332 -32.70 51.47 -7.53
CA ALA A 332 -33.02 50.10 -7.15
C ALA A 332 -34.26 50.00 -6.24
N PHE A 333 -34.46 50.96 -5.33
CA PHE A 333 -35.64 51.00 -4.48
C PHE A 333 -36.92 51.22 -5.29
N SER A 334 -36.86 52.13 -6.27
CA SER A 334 -38.00 52.47 -7.15
C SER A 334 -38.52 51.29 -7.97
N GLU A 335 -37.68 50.27 -8.19
CA GLU A 335 -38.08 49.02 -8.86
C GLU A 335 -38.99 48.12 -8.01
N ILE A 336 -38.95 48.25 -6.68
CA ILE A 336 -39.67 47.37 -5.76
C ILE A 336 -40.66 48.11 -4.84
N ALA A 337 -40.55 49.42 -4.69
CA ALA A 337 -41.39 50.25 -3.82
C ALA A 337 -41.40 51.72 -4.26
N ASN A 338 -42.39 52.49 -3.83
CA ASN A 338 -42.39 53.93 -4.07
C ASN A 338 -41.49 54.62 -3.02
N PRO A 339 -40.50 55.46 -3.40
CA PRO A 339 -39.63 56.16 -2.46
C PRO A 339 -40.35 56.95 -1.35
N VAL A 340 -41.60 57.39 -1.57
CA VAL A 340 -42.44 58.04 -0.54
C VAL A 340 -42.66 57.14 0.68
N GLN A 341 -42.59 55.82 0.53
CA GLN A 341 -42.73 54.87 1.63
C GLN A 341 -41.53 54.88 2.58
N GLY A 342 -40.35 55.33 2.13
CA GLY A 342 -39.12 55.43 2.93
C GLY A 342 -38.46 54.08 3.26
N VAL A 343 -39.19 53.19 3.93
CA VAL A 343 -38.70 51.89 4.42
C VAL A 343 -39.75 50.82 4.14
N VAL A 344 -39.33 49.70 3.55
CA VAL A 344 -40.20 48.56 3.26
C VAL A 344 -39.60 47.26 3.77
N THR A 345 -40.46 46.29 4.09
CA THR A 345 -40.02 44.92 4.35
C THR A 345 -39.68 44.25 3.04
N VAL A 346 -38.52 43.62 2.95
CA VAL A 346 -38.06 42.87 1.78
C VAL A 346 -37.58 41.49 2.18
N THR A 347 -37.62 40.57 1.24
CA THR A 347 -36.85 39.33 1.27
C THR A 347 -35.70 39.45 0.27
N TYR A 348 -34.50 39.03 0.63
CA TYR A 348 -33.40 38.98 -0.33
C TYR A 348 -32.72 37.63 -0.35
N GLU A 349 -32.27 37.24 -1.54
CA GLU A 349 -31.48 36.03 -1.79
C GLU A 349 -30.18 36.38 -2.51
N VAL A 350 -29.10 35.68 -2.16
CA VAL A 350 -27.82 35.83 -2.85
C VAL A 350 -27.87 35.04 -4.15
N LEU A 351 -27.64 35.73 -5.27
CA LEU A 351 -27.58 35.11 -6.60
C LEU A 351 -26.20 34.53 -6.86
N ARG A 352 -26.18 33.34 -7.47
CA ARG A 352 -24.99 32.64 -7.95
C ARG A 352 -24.73 32.93 -9.42
#